data_AF-A0A4P2Q2I6-F1
#
_entry.id   AF-A0A4P2Q2I6-F1
#
_cell.length_a   1.000
_cell.length_b   1.000
_cell.length_c   1.000
_cell.angle_alpha   90.00
_cell.angle_beta   90.00
_cell.angle_gamma   90.00
#
_symmetry.space_group_name_H-M   'P 1'
#
loop_
_entity.id
_entity.type
_entity.pdbx_description
1 polymer ?
#
loop_
_entity_poly.entity_id
_entity_poly.type
_entity_poly.pdbx_seq_one_letter_code
_entity_poly.pdbx_strand_id
1 'polypeptide(L)' 'MTAREALRALLQRIEGHADPEIAGSEALVAFLLAPYVELVDDVARDRRRARPKKGEPAPALPSGASDMP' A
#
# COMPACT_ATOMS: atom_id res chain seq x y z
N MET A 1 12.69 12.24 -11.14
CA MET A 1 12.80 10.97 -10.39
C MET A 1 11.66 10.93 -9.39
N THR A 2 10.76 9.96 -9.52
CA THR A 2 9.62 9.82 -8.58
C THR A 2 10.04 9.03 -7.34
N ALA A 3 9.31 9.17 -6.23
CA ALA A 3 9.56 8.38 -5.01
C ALA A 3 9.51 6.86 -5.28
N ARG A 4 8.65 6.42 -6.21
CA ARG A 4 8.55 5.02 -6.64
C ARG A 4 9.80 4.55 -7.38
N GLU A 5 10.37 5.39 -8.24
CA GLU A 5 11.62 5.08 -8.96
C GLU A 5 12.81 5.04 -8.00
N ALA A 6 12.88 5.97 -7.05
CA ALA A 6 13.92 5.99 -6.02
C ALA A 6 13.86 4.73 -5.12
N LEU A 7 12.67 4.31 -4.70
CA LEU A 7 12.48 3.08 -3.94
C LEU A 7 12.88 1.84 -4.75
N ARG A 8 12.49 1.77 -6.03
CA ARG A 8 12.88 0.64 -6.90
C ARG A 8 14.41 0.58 -7.09
N ALA A 9 15.06 1.72 -7.27
CA ALA A 9 16.52 1.77 -7.39
C ALA A 9 17.21 1.36 -6.08
N LEU A 10 16.67 1.74 -4.92
CA LEU A 10 17.19 1.34 -3.62
C LEU A 10 17.09 -0.19 -3.42
N LEU A 11 15.93 -0.78 -3.72
CA LEU A 11 15.73 -2.24 -3.60
C LEU A 11 16.71 -3.02 -4.50
N GLN A 12 16.87 -2.61 -5.76
CA GLN A 12 17.84 -3.24 -6.67
C GLN A 12 19.28 -3.15 -6.16
N ARG A 13 19.62 -2.04 -5.51
CA ARG A 13 20.97 -1.84 -4.94
C ARG A 13 21.20 -2.72 -3.72
N ILE A 14 20.18 -2.88 -2.88
CA ILE A 14 20.19 -3.79 -1.73
C ILE A 14 20.30 -5.24 -2.20
N GLU A 15 19.50 -5.67 -3.16
CA GLU A 15 19.58 -7.03 -3.74
C GLU A 15 20.96 -7.31 -4.34
N GLY A 16 21.56 -6.33 -5.03
CA GLY A 16 22.91 -6.46 -5.57
C GLY A 16 24.05 -6.41 -4.54
N HIS A 17 23.78 -5.98 -3.30
CA HIS A 17 24.76 -5.92 -2.20
C HIS A 17 24.46 -6.92 -1.08
N ALA A 18 23.35 -7.65 -1.15
CA ALA A 18 23.07 -8.78 -0.29
C ALA A 18 23.98 -9.93 -0.71
N ASP A 19 25.24 -9.84 -0.28
CA ASP A 19 26.23 -10.87 -0.52
C ASP A 19 25.86 -12.10 0.34
N PRO A 20 25.44 -13.23 -0.28
CA PRO A 20 25.06 -14.42 0.46
C PRO A 20 26.26 -15.05 1.19
N GLU A 21 27.49 -14.69 0.81
CA GLU A 21 28.73 -15.16 1.44
C GLU A 21 29.02 -14.43 2.76
N ILE A 22 28.41 -13.26 3.00
CA ILE A 22 28.58 -12.50 4.24
C ILE A 22 27.50 -12.92 5.23
N ALA A 23 27.89 -13.73 6.21
CA ALA A 23 27.01 -14.15 7.29
C ALA A 23 26.36 -12.92 7.99
N GLY A 24 25.03 -12.87 7.97
CA GLY A 24 24.25 -11.79 8.59
C GLY A 24 23.89 -10.62 7.66
N SER A 25 24.31 -10.63 6.40
CA SER A 25 23.91 -9.62 5.40
C SER A 25 22.38 -9.60 5.20
N GLU A 26 21.75 -10.77 5.10
CA GLU A 26 20.30 -10.92 4.98
C GLU A 26 19.56 -10.36 6.20
N ALA A 27 20.06 -10.64 7.41
CA ALA A 27 19.47 -10.13 8.65
C ALA A 27 19.58 -8.60 8.75
N LEU A 28 20.71 -8.04 8.31
CA LEU A 28 20.90 -6.58 8.24
C LEU A 28 19.95 -5.95 7.22
N VAL A 29 19.78 -6.55 6.05
CA VAL A 29 18.85 -6.10 5.01
C VAL A 29 17.41 -6.15 5.53
N ALA A 30 17.00 -7.24 6.16
CA ALA A 30 15.68 -7.38 6.75
C ALA A 30 15.43 -6.32 7.84
N PHE A 31 16.41 -6.06 8.71
CA PHE A 31 16.34 -5.02 9.73
C PHE A 31 16.18 -3.62 9.11
N LEU A 32 16.96 -3.28 8.09
CA LEU A 32 16.90 -1.99 7.41
C LEU A 32 15.57 -1.78 6.66
N LEU A 33 14.99 -2.86 6.11
CA LEU A 33 13.75 -2.79 5.34
C LEU A 33 12.47 -2.88 6.20
N ALA A 34 12.56 -3.38 7.44
CA ALA A 34 11.39 -3.61 8.31
C ALA A 34 10.44 -2.39 8.44
N PRO A 35 10.91 -1.15 8.68
CA PRO A 35 10.02 0.00 8.81
C PRO A 35 9.24 0.33 7.53
N TYR A 36 9.82 0.03 6.36
CA TYR A 36 9.18 0.28 5.07
C TYR A 36 8.15 -0.80 4.73
N VAL A 37 8.39 -2.05 5.16
CA VAL A 37 7.41 -3.13 5.02
C VAL A 37 6.16 -2.84 5.83
N GLU A 38 6.32 -2.40 7.09
CA GLU A 38 5.19 -2.00 7.94
C GLU A 38 4.37 -0.85 7.31
N LEU A 39 5.05 0.18 6.80
CA LEU A 39 4.39 1.30 6.12
C LEU A 39 3.62 0.85 4.87
N VAL A 40 4.18 -0.09 4.09
CA VAL A 40 3.50 -0.64 2.91
C VAL A 40 2.27 -1.44 3.32
N ASP A 41 2.34 -2.21 4.39
CA ASP A 41 1.21 -2.97 4.92
C ASP A 41 0.07 -2.07 5.40
N ASP A 42 0.40 -0.98 6.10
CA ASP A 42 -0.58 0.02 6.52
C ASP A 42 -1.25 0.70 5.33
N VAL A 43 -0.48 1.14 4.33
CA VAL A 43 -1.02 1.73 3.09
C VAL A 43 -1.90 0.72 2.35
N ALA A 44 -1.52 -0.55 2.28
CA ALA A 44 -2.32 -1.60 1.68
C ALA A 44 -3.61 -1.87 2.47
N ARG A 45 -3.56 -1.80 3.80
CA ARG A 45 -4.72 -1.94 4.69
C ARG A 45 -5.70 -0.78 4.52
N ASP A 46 -5.20 0.44 4.45
CA ASP A 46 -6.02 1.63 4.21
C ASP A 46 -6.65 1.61 2.83
N ARG A 47 -5.91 1.20 1.80
CA ARG A 47 -6.48 1.00 0.46
C ARG A 47 -7.57 -0.08 0.43
N ARG A 48 -7.43 -1.15 1.22
CA ARG A 48 -8.47 -2.18 1.36
C ARG A 48 -9.71 -1.66 2.07
N ARG A 49 -9.55 -0.82 3.09
CA ARG A 49 -10.66 -0.17 3.82
C ARG A 49 -11.36 0.90 2.98
N ALA A 50 -10.59 1.67 2.21
CA ALA A 50 -11.09 2.71 1.32
C ALA A 50 -11.75 2.16 0.04
N ARG A 51 -11.60 0.86 -0.24
CA ARG A 51 -12.32 0.22 -1.35
C ARG A 51 -13.78 0.01 -0.93
N PRO A 52 -14.76 0.73 -1.51
CA PRO A 52 -16.15 0.50 -1.19
C PRO A 52 -16.48 -0.96 -1.50
N LYS A 53 -17.09 -1.66 -0.54
CA LYS A 53 -17.63 -2.99 -0.77
C LYS A 53 -18.69 -2.84 -1.86
N LYS A 54 -18.44 -3.47 -3.01
CA LYS A 54 -19.40 -3.60 -4.11
C LYS A 54 -20.64 -4.32 -3.55
N GLY A 55 -21.61 -3.56 -3.05
CA GLY A 55 -22.74 -4.10 -2.32
C GLY A 55 -23.45 -3.13 -1.38
N GLU A 56 -22.90 -1.93 -1.11
CA GLU A 56 -23.66 -0.91 -0.38
C GLU A 56 -24.70 -0.29 -1.32
N PRO A 57 -26.01 -0.44 -1.06
CA PRO A 57 -27.03 0.19 -1.88
C PRO A 57 -26.90 1.70 -1.68
N ALA A 58 -26.77 2.43 -2.80
CA ALA A 58 -26.80 3.87 -2.79
C ALA A 58 -28.06 4.35 -2.02
N PRO A 59 -27.95 5.36 -1.13
CA PRO A 59 -29.12 5.89 -0.46
C PRO A 59 -30.07 6.41 -1.53
N ALA A 60 -31.29 5.85 -1.57
CA ALA A 60 -32.31 6.26 -2.51
C ALA A 60 -32.58 7.76 -2.31
N LEU A 61 -32.42 8.53 -3.40
CA LEU A 61 -32.91 9.90 -3.49
C LEU A 61 -34.39 9.92 -3.05
N PRO A 62 -34.81 10.86 -2.18
CA PRO A 62 -36.22 10.96 -1.79
C PRO A 62 -37.04 11.29 -3.04
N SER A 63 -37.68 10.25 -3.58
CA SER A 63 -38.72 10.37 -4.59
C SER A 63 -40.01 10.70 -3.84
N GLY A 64 -40.42 11.96 -3.86
CA GLY A 64 -41.67 12.36 -3.23
C GLY A 64 -41.80 13.87 -3.08
N ALA A 65 -42.26 14.53 -4.14
CA ALA A 65 -43.25 15.62 -4.10
C ALA A 65 -43.43 16.22 -5.51
N SER A 66 -43.98 15.43 -6.43
CA SER A 66 -44.78 15.97 -7.54
C SER A 66 -46.20 15.46 -7.33
N ASP A 67 -47.01 16.28 -6.68
CA ASP A 67 -48.48 16.28 -6.59
C ASP A 67 -48.78 17.32 -5.50
N MET A 68 -49.55 18.39 -5.67
CA MET A 68 -50.81 18.70 -6.35
C MET A 68 -51.02 20.22 -6.13
N PRO A 69 -52.15 20.86 -6.50
CA PRO A 69 -53.05 20.70 -7.64
C PRO A 69 -53.15 21.99 -8.50
#